data_AF-A0AAW1R5P0-F1
#
_entry.id   AF-A0AAW1R5P0-F1
#
_cell.length_a   1.000
_cell.length_b   1.000
_cell.length_c   1.000
_cell.angle_alpha   90.00
_cell.angle_beta   90.00
_cell.angle_gamma   90.00
#
_symmetry.space_group_name_H-M   'P 1'
#
loop_
_entity.id
_entity.type
_entity.pdbx_description
1 polymer ?
#
loop_
_entity_poly.entity_id
_entity_poly.type
_entity_poly.pdbx_seq_one_letter_code
_entity_poly.pdbx_strand_id
1 'polypeptide(L)'
;MLGSAQVQSRPLSSVSCLSARQLLLQSVPHRTSLLSFRVFPAAASASQQHVHQQQRRGMFIQTQPTPNPSSLMFQPGQQVMEGGTYECSSAREAMKSPLAKRLFIIDGITSVFFGSDFVTVTKSDDSSWQVLKPDIFAAIMDHFASGDPLFTDEQTGASDTAIHPDDSEVVALIKELLETRIRPSVQEDGGDIQYRGFDEATGTVTLKMQGACSGCPSSAVTLKGGIENMLMHYIPEVKQVVEDKPDEYENVGTAEFQRMEAQLST
;
A
#
# COMPACT_ATOMS: atom_id res chain seq x y z
N MET A 1 -1.15 69.30 26.98
CA MET A 1 -0.41 68.39 27.89
C MET A 1 -0.06 67.16 27.03
N LEU A 2 1.22 66.84 26.77
CA LEU A 2 2.21 66.23 27.69
C LEU A 2 1.77 64.81 28.10
N GLY A 3 2.53 63.72 27.88
CA GLY A 3 3.83 63.52 27.21
C GLY A 3 3.79 62.31 26.25
N SER A 4 4.81 61.94 25.45
CA SER A 4 6.29 62.03 25.53
C SER A 4 6.98 60.85 26.23
N ALA A 5 7.31 59.80 25.47
CA ALA A 5 8.32 58.75 25.77
C ALA A 5 8.68 58.01 24.46
N GLN A 6 9.51 58.58 23.58
CA GLN A 6 10.98 58.49 23.53
C GLN A 6 11.54 57.13 23.03
N VAL A 7 12.24 57.19 21.89
CA VAL A 7 13.02 56.11 21.28
C VAL A 7 14.32 55.86 22.07
N GLN A 8 14.76 54.61 22.15
CA GLN A 8 16.18 54.26 22.31
C GLN A 8 16.53 53.01 21.48
N SER A 9 17.83 52.81 21.20
CA SER A 9 18.31 51.92 20.14
C SER A 9 19.73 51.42 20.39
N ARG A 10 20.14 50.35 19.66
CA ARG A 10 21.52 49.81 19.55
C ARG A 10 22.03 49.10 20.83
N PRO A 11 23.14 48.31 20.76
CA PRO A 11 24.04 48.08 19.62
C PRO A 11 24.22 46.61 19.18
N LEU A 12 24.91 46.43 18.04
CA LEU A 12 25.61 45.20 17.67
C LEU A 12 26.89 45.04 18.52
N SER A 13 27.32 43.81 18.75
CA SER A 13 28.71 43.50 19.09
C SER A 13 29.14 42.18 18.44
N SER A 14 30.38 42.16 17.92
CA SER A 14 31.01 40.99 17.30
C SER A 14 32.28 40.63 18.05
N VAL A 15 32.56 39.33 18.19
CA VAL A 15 33.88 38.84 18.59
C VAL A 15 34.22 37.62 17.75
N SER A 16 35.35 37.67 17.05
CA SER A 16 35.97 36.54 16.37
C SER A 16 37.25 36.15 17.11
N CYS A 17 37.49 34.85 17.34
CA CYS A 17 38.78 34.24 17.72
C CYS A 17 38.62 32.70 17.71
N LEU A 18 39.62 31.87 17.43
CA LEU A 18 40.93 32.09 16.77
C LEU A 18 41.44 30.72 16.24
N SER A 19 42.50 30.69 15.45
CA SER A 19 43.09 29.46 14.88
C SER A 19 44.53 29.22 15.37
N ALA A 20 44.83 27.99 15.81
CA ALA A 20 46.14 27.34 15.79
C ALA A 20 45.91 25.81 15.79
N ARG A 21 46.45 24.92 14.95
CA ARG A 21 47.75 24.72 14.24
C ARG A 21 48.95 24.33 15.13
N GLN A 22 49.49 23.13 14.80
CA GLN A 22 50.93 22.82 14.64
C GLN A 22 51.78 22.61 15.93
N LEU A 23 52.89 21.82 15.97
CA LEU A 23 53.58 20.91 15.02
C LEU A 23 54.47 19.88 15.83
N LEU A 24 55.02 18.86 15.13
CA LEU A 24 56.32 18.10 15.26
C LEU A 24 57.17 18.18 16.58
N LEU A 25 58.02 17.19 16.95
CA LEU A 25 59.16 16.57 16.22
C LEU A 25 59.50 15.16 16.79
N GLN A 26 59.74 14.13 15.96
CA GLN A 26 61.06 13.58 15.49
C GLN A 26 62.01 12.93 16.52
N SER A 27 62.37 11.65 16.29
CA SER A 27 63.78 11.15 16.28
C SER A 27 63.89 9.70 15.74
N VAL A 28 65.04 9.37 15.13
CA VAL A 28 65.42 8.15 14.34
C VAL A 28 66.97 8.03 14.43
N PRO A 29 67.70 6.89 14.28
CA PRO A 29 67.41 5.56 13.67
C PRO A 29 67.61 4.37 14.68
N HIS A 30 68.15 3.14 14.47
CA HIS A 30 68.93 2.50 13.38
C HIS A 30 68.98 0.93 13.41
N ARG A 31 69.98 0.35 12.70
CA ARG A 31 70.43 -1.08 12.57
C ARG A 31 70.43 -1.91 13.88
N THR A 32 70.32 -3.25 13.89
CA THR A 32 70.98 -4.27 13.02
C THR A 32 70.24 -5.63 12.90
N SER A 33 70.49 -6.34 11.77
CA SER A 33 70.69 -7.80 11.62
C SER A 33 69.63 -8.84 12.04
N LEU A 34 69.17 -9.59 11.02
CA LEU A 34 68.91 -11.05 10.96
C LEU A 34 68.78 -11.87 12.27
N LEU A 35 67.64 -12.57 12.42
CA LEU A 35 67.63 -14.01 12.68
C LEU A 35 66.27 -14.63 12.27
N SER A 36 66.30 -15.83 11.68
CA SER A 36 65.10 -16.54 11.21
C SER A 36 64.46 -17.36 12.33
N PHE A 37 63.26 -16.98 12.78
CA PHE A 37 62.41 -17.82 13.62
C PHE A 37 61.11 -18.19 12.90
N ARG A 38 60.86 -19.50 12.79
CA ARG A 38 59.57 -20.05 12.32
C ARG A 38 58.54 -19.90 13.46
N VAL A 39 57.67 -18.91 13.35
CA VAL A 39 56.45 -18.86 14.17
C VAL A 39 55.42 -19.76 13.48
N PHE A 40 55.02 -20.83 14.17
CA PHE A 40 53.90 -21.66 13.72
C PHE A 40 52.60 -20.84 13.83
N PRO A 41 51.68 -20.88 12.84
CA PRO A 41 50.38 -20.24 12.99
C PRO A 41 49.61 -20.91 14.13
N ALA A 42 49.21 -20.12 15.12
CA ALA A 42 48.30 -20.61 16.16
C ALA A 42 46.98 -21.03 15.51
N ALA A 43 46.39 -22.12 16.00
CA ALA A 43 45.15 -22.66 15.45
C ALA A 43 44.00 -21.66 15.66
N ALA A 44 43.64 -20.93 14.60
CA ALA A 44 42.42 -20.15 14.58
C ALA A 44 41.23 -21.10 14.71
N SER A 45 40.54 -21.06 15.85
CA SER A 45 39.33 -21.85 16.06
C SER A 45 38.32 -21.45 15.00
N ALA A 46 37.99 -22.39 14.10
CA ALA A 46 36.96 -22.18 13.11
C ALA A 46 35.60 -22.21 13.81
N SER A 47 35.18 -21.04 14.32
CA SER A 47 33.83 -20.82 14.82
C SER A 47 32.85 -21.12 13.70
N GLN A 48 32.33 -22.34 13.68
CA GLN A 48 31.26 -22.75 12.78
C GLN A 48 30.07 -21.85 13.07
N GLN A 49 29.89 -20.82 12.24
CA GLN A 49 28.64 -20.10 12.15
C GLN A 49 27.61 -21.09 11.63
N HIS A 50 26.95 -21.77 12.57
CA HIS A 50 25.71 -22.49 12.34
C HIS A 50 24.68 -21.46 11.90
N VAL A 51 24.71 -21.15 10.60
CA VAL A 51 23.63 -20.46 9.90
C VAL A 51 22.36 -21.18 10.34
N HIS A 52 21.53 -20.47 11.09
CA HIS A 52 20.23 -20.98 11.45
C HIS A 52 19.42 -21.00 10.15
N GLN A 53 19.53 -22.11 9.42
CA GLN A 53 18.60 -22.51 8.38
C GLN A 53 17.29 -22.85 9.07
N GLN A 54 16.65 -21.81 9.57
CA GLN A 54 15.37 -21.81 10.22
C GLN A 54 14.41 -22.38 9.19
N GLN A 55 14.00 -23.64 9.38
CA GLN A 55 12.90 -24.21 8.60
C GLN A 55 11.72 -23.25 8.77
N ARG A 56 11.39 -22.49 7.72
CA ARG A 56 10.18 -21.67 7.66
C ARG A 56 9.02 -22.66 7.78
N ARG A 57 8.54 -22.85 9.01
CA ARG A 57 7.42 -23.74 9.31
C ARG A 57 6.26 -23.27 8.45
N GLY A 58 5.57 -24.22 7.79
CA GLY A 58 4.73 -23.92 6.63
C GLY A 58 3.80 -22.72 6.84
N MET A 59 3.80 -21.80 5.88
CA MET A 59 2.92 -20.64 5.90
C MET A 59 1.46 -21.11 6.00
N PHE A 60 0.72 -20.59 6.97
CA PHE A 60 -0.65 -20.98 7.24
C PHE A 60 -1.59 -19.85 6.85
N ILE A 61 -2.17 -19.95 5.65
CA ILE A 61 -3.10 -18.97 5.12
C ILE A 61 -4.46 -19.16 5.80
N GLN A 62 -4.93 -18.15 6.54
CA GLN A 62 -6.28 -18.10 7.08
C GLN A 62 -7.25 -17.56 6.03
N THR A 63 -8.54 -17.90 6.13
CA THR A 63 -9.58 -17.29 5.29
C THR A 63 -10.69 -16.68 6.14
N GLN A 64 -11.00 -15.41 5.92
CA GLN A 64 -12.12 -14.72 6.58
C GLN A 64 -13.24 -14.43 5.55
N PRO A 65 -14.52 -14.65 5.90
CA PRO A 65 -15.64 -14.24 5.06
C PRO A 65 -15.75 -12.70 5.04
N THR A 66 -16.18 -12.15 3.91
CA THR A 66 -16.49 -10.71 3.78
C THR A 66 -18.01 -10.52 3.73
N PRO A 67 -18.54 -9.28 3.85
CA PRO A 67 -19.96 -9.00 3.63
C PRO A 67 -20.45 -9.32 2.20
N ASN A 68 -19.53 -9.50 1.24
CA ASN A 68 -19.83 -9.84 -0.15
C ASN A 68 -19.64 -11.35 -0.37
N PRO A 69 -20.69 -12.14 -0.69
CA PRO A 69 -20.59 -13.59 -0.80
C PRO A 69 -19.70 -14.08 -1.97
N SER A 70 -19.50 -13.23 -2.98
CA SER A 70 -18.59 -13.49 -4.10
C SER A 70 -17.17 -12.98 -3.84
N SER A 71 -16.85 -12.46 -2.65
CA SER A 71 -15.49 -12.06 -2.23
C SER A 71 -15.04 -12.75 -0.93
N LEU A 72 -13.78 -13.21 -0.90
CA LEU A 72 -13.20 -13.89 0.26
C LEU A 72 -11.79 -13.36 0.55
N MET A 73 -11.53 -13.07 1.83
CA MET A 73 -10.24 -12.56 2.30
C MET A 73 -9.31 -13.72 2.72
N PHE A 74 -8.07 -13.68 2.24
CA PHE A 74 -7.00 -14.64 2.52
C PHE A 74 -5.85 -13.94 3.24
N GLN A 75 -5.52 -14.38 4.46
CA GLN A 75 -4.45 -13.80 5.28
C GLN A 75 -3.25 -14.76 5.35
N PRO A 76 -2.14 -14.50 4.63
CA PRO A 76 -0.94 -15.35 4.67
C PRO A 76 -0.17 -15.31 6.00
N GLY A 77 -0.52 -14.42 6.94
CA GLY A 77 0.14 -14.29 8.24
C GLY A 77 1.48 -13.53 8.19
N GLN A 78 1.69 -12.75 7.12
CA GLN A 78 2.80 -11.81 6.95
C GLN A 78 2.33 -10.64 6.08
N GLN A 79 3.06 -9.53 6.09
CA GLN A 79 2.72 -8.34 5.31
C GLN A 79 2.68 -8.65 3.80
N VAL A 80 1.66 -8.10 3.13
CA VAL A 80 1.41 -8.22 1.69
C VAL A 80 1.86 -6.92 1.00
N MET A 81 1.34 -5.76 1.43
CA MET A 81 1.77 -4.45 0.94
C MET A 81 2.47 -3.62 2.02
N GLU A 82 3.56 -2.95 1.64
CA GLU A 82 4.31 -2.05 2.54
C GLU A 82 3.54 -0.77 2.90
N GLY A 83 2.66 -0.30 1.99
CA GLY A 83 1.77 0.83 2.21
C GLY A 83 0.82 1.03 1.03
N GLY A 84 -0.35 1.62 1.30
CA GLY A 84 -1.46 1.71 0.34
C GLY A 84 -2.09 0.35 0.04
N THR A 85 -2.91 0.32 -1.01
CA THR A 85 -3.66 -0.86 -1.46
C THR A 85 -3.60 -0.97 -2.98
N TYR A 86 -3.93 -2.14 -3.55
CA TYR A 86 -3.97 -2.34 -5.00
C TYR A 86 -5.13 -3.23 -5.41
N GLU A 87 -5.75 -2.91 -6.55
CA GLU A 87 -6.81 -3.70 -7.15
C GLU A 87 -6.47 -3.98 -8.62
N CYS A 88 -6.84 -5.17 -9.08
CA CYS A 88 -6.90 -5.49 -10.50
C CYS A 88 -8.19 -6.26 -10.79
N SER A 89 -9.01 -5.73 -11.69
CA SER A 89 -10.26 -6.35 -12.16
C SER A 89 -10.11 -6.93 -13.57
N SER A 90 -8.90 -6.89 -14.12
CA SER A 90 -8.57 -7.40 -15.44
C SER A 90 -7.22 -8.11 -15.46
N ALA A 91 -7.09 -9.13 -16.34
CA ALA A 91 -5.82 -9.82 -16.57
C ALA A 91 -4.69 -8.85 -17.03
N ARG A 92 -5.04 -7.73 -17.69
CA ARG A 92 -4.08 -6.69 -18.09
C ARG A 92 -3.49 -5.95 -16.89
N GLU A 93 -4.27 -5.68 -15.85
CA GLU A 93 -3.78 -5.06 -14.61
C GLU A 93 -3.08 -6.07 -13.71
N ALA A 94 -3.53 -7.33 -13.71
CA ALA A 94 -2.86 -8.42 -13.03
C ALA A 94 -1.41 -8.60 -13.53
N MET A 95 -1.12 -8.27 -14.79
CA MET A 95 0.24 -8.31 -15.35
C MET A 95 1.28 -7.43 -14.64
N LYS A 96 0.88 -6.52 -13.74
CA LYS A 96 1.82 -5.78 -12.88
C LYS A 96 2.34 -6.60 -11.70
N SER A 97 1.61 -7.61 -11.23
CA SER A 97 1.95 -8.40 -10.03
C SER A 97 2.20 -9.89 -10.33
N PRO A 98 3.34 -10.48 -9.94
CA PRO A 98 3.58 -11.93 -10.02
C PRO A 98 2.59 -12.80 -9.23
N LEU A 99 1.94 -12.26 -8.18
CA LEU A 99 0.86 -12.95 -7.47
C LEU A 99 -0.47 -12.81 -8.21
N ALA A 100 -0.84 -11.60 -8.65
CA ALA A 100 -2.08 -11.39 -9.38
C ALA A 100 -2.12 -12.20 -10.68
N LYS A 101 -1.00 -12.32 -11.41
CA LYS A 101 -0.86 -13.23 -12.57
C LYS A 101 -1.25 -14.66 -12.23
N ARG A 102 -0.69 -15.23 -11.16
CA ARG A 102 -0.97 -16.61 -10.73
C ARG A 102 -2.44 -16.81 -10.38
N LEU A 103 -3.06 -15.82 -9.73
CA LEU A 103 -4.47 -15.87 -9.34
C LEU A 103 -5.41 -15.70 -10.55
N PHE A 104 -5.19 -14.72 -11.43
CA PHE A 104 -6.02 -14.49 -12.63
C PHE A 104 -5.93 -15.58 -13.71
N ILE A 105 -5.03 -16.57 -13.55
CA ILE A 105 -4.98 -17.79 -14.38
C ILE A 105 -5.97 -18.86 -13.89
N ILE A 106 -6.49 -18.74 -12.66
CA ILE A 106 -7.50 -19.66 -12.12
C ILE A 106 -8.87 -19.26 -12.69
N ASP A 107 -9.44 -20.13 -13.52
CA ASP A 107 -10.79 -19.94 -14.09
C ASP A 107 -11.81 -19.63 -13.00
N GLY A 108 -12.56 -18.54 -13.18
CA GLY A 108 -13.58 -18.10 -12.23
C GLY A 108 -13.16 -17.01 -11.24
N ILE A 109 -11.92 -16.50 -11.28
CA ILE A 109 -11.51 -15.29 -10.55
C ILE A 109 -11.78 -14.04 -11.41
N THR A 110 -12.40 -13.02 -10.81
CA THR A 110 -12.83 -11.78 -11.50
C THR A 110 -12.14 -10.52 -10.98
N SER A 111 -11.73 -10.49 -9.72
CA SER A 111 -10.92 -9.41 -9.16
C SER A 111 -9.95 -9.94 -8.11
N VAL A 112 -8.78 -9.32 -8.01
CA VAL A 112 -7.81 -9.55 -6.93
C VAL A 112 -7.43 -8.20 -6.33
N PHE A 113 -7.55 -8.12 -5.02
CA PHE A 113 -7.26 -6.94 -4.22
C PHE A 113 -6.21 -7.27 -3.15
N PHE A 114 -5.24 -6.39 -2.99
CA PHE A 114 -4.16 -6.48 -2.01
C PHE A 114 -4.32 -5.39 -0.95
N GLY A 115 -4.46 -5.83 0.31
CA GLY A 115 -4.39 -4.98 1.49
C GLY A 115 -3.00 -5.03 2.14
N SER A 116 -2.92 -4.51 3.37
CA SER A 116 -1.68 -4.47 4.15
C SER A 116 -1.13 -5.85 4.51
N ASP A 117 -1.96 -6.76 5.05
CA ASP A 117 -1.59 -8.13 5.44
C ASP A 117 -2.48 -9.23 4.84
N PHE A 118 -3.34 -8.87 3.87
CA PHE A 118 -4.33 -9.77 3.27
C PHE A 118 -4.44 -9.63 1.75
N VAL A 119 -5.02 -10.67 1.14
CA VAL A 119 -5.42 -10.73 -0.28
C VAL A 119 -6.91 -11.03 -0.33
N THR A 120 -7.73 -10.13 -0.87
CA THR A 120 -9.12 -10.44 -1.17
C THR A 120 -9.23 -10.90 -2.62
N VAL A 121 -9.88 -12.05 -2.82
CA VAL A 121 -10.21 -12.58 -4.14
C VAL A 121 -11.73 -12.44 -4.34
N THR A 122 -12.13 -11.94 -5.50
CA THR A 122 -13.53 -11.97 -5.95
C THR A 122 -13.68 -13.00 -7.06
N LYS A 123 -14.74 -13.81 -6.99
CA LYS A 123 -15.07 -14.86 -7.97
C LYS A 123 -16.22 -14.43 -8.89
N SER A 124 -16.39 -15.15 -10.00
CA SER A 124 -17.62 -15.16 -10.80
C SER A 124 -18.75 -15.88 -10.07
N ASP A 125 -20.02 -15.60 -10.42
CA ASP A 125 -21.17 -16.14 -9.69
C ASP A 125 -21.39 -17.65 -9.91
N ASP A 126 -21.01 -18.18 -11.07
CA ASP A 126 -21.04 -19.60 -11.42
C ASP A 126 -19.96 -20.45 -10.72
N SER A 127 -18.90 -19.81 -10.23
CA SER A 127 -17.78 -20.48 -9.55
C SER A 127 -18.06 -20.81 -8.08
N SER A 128 -17.44 -21.88 -7.56
CA SER A 128 -17.52 -22.28 -6.14
C SER A 128 -16.19 -22.16 -5.40
N TRP A 129 -16.25 -21.57 -4.20
CA TRP A 129 -15.13 -21.52 -3.24
C TRP A 129 -14.58 -22.90 -2.85
N GLN A 130 -15.33 -23.99 -3.03
CA GLN A 130 -14.83 -25.34 -2.77
C GLN A 130 -13.81 -25.81 -3.82
N VAL A 131 -13.91 -25.29 -5.05
CA VAL A 131 -13.00 -25.59 -6.17
C VAL A 131 -11.85 -24.58 -6.19
N LEU A 132 -12.14 -23.29 -6.02
CA LEU A 132 -11.13 -22.22 -6.10
C LEU A 132 -10.11 -22.24 -4.94
N LYS A 133 -10.50 -22.66 -3.72
CA LYS A 133 -9.64 -22.54 -2.53
C LYS A 133 -8.30 -23.29 -2.66
N PRO A 134 -8.24 -24.57 -3.06
CA PRO A 134 -6.98 -25.28 -3.27
C PRO A 134 -5.98 -24.52 -4.16
N ASP A 135 -6.43 -23.99 -5.30
CA ASP A 135 -5.57 -23.34 -6.27
C ASP A 135 -5.15 -21.92 -5.82
N ILE A 136 -6.05 -21.17 -5.18
CA ILE A 136 -5.70 -19.88 -4.55
C ILE A 136 -4.66 -20.08 -3.44
N PHE A 137 -4.84 -21.10 -2.58
CA PHE A 137 -3.84 -21.42 -1.55
C PHE A 137 -2.50 -21.81 -2.18
N ALA A 138 -2.51 -22.61 -3.25
CA ALA A 138 -1.28 -22.98 -3.97
C ALA A 138 -0.57 -21.77 -4.58
N ALA A 139 -1.30 -20.86 -5.24
CA ALA A 139 -0.75 -19.65 -5.85
C ALA A 139 -0.13 -18.69 -4.82
N ILE A 140 -0.81 -18.48 -3.68
CA ILE A 140 -0.30 -17.65 -2.57
C ILE A 140 0.92 -18.33 -1.91
N MET A 141 0.88 -19.66 -1.71
CA MET A 141 2.03 -20.40 -1.15
C MET A 141 3.26 -20.39 -2.05
N ASP A 142 3.10 -20.58 -3.37
CA ASP A 142 4.21 -20.53 -4.33
C ASP A 142 4.87 -19.14 -4.34
N HIS A 143 4.07 -18.07 -4.42
CA HIS A 143 4.59 -16.70 -4.42
C HIS A 143 5.44 -16.39 -3.16
N PHE A 144 4.91 -16.61 -1.97
CA PHE A 144 5.64 -16.32 -0.72
C PHE A 144 6.75 -17.34 -0.36
N ALA A 145 6.78 -18.49 -1.03
CA ALA A 145 7.89 -19.44 -0.97
C ALA A 145 9.01 -19.10 -1.96
N SER A 146 8.68 -18.62 -3.16
CA SER A 146 9.64 -18.19 -4.18
C SER A 146 10.43 -16.94 -3.76
N GLY A 147 9.77 -16.00 -3.08
CA GLY A 147 10.35 -14.69 -2.77
C GLY A 147 10.33 -13.71 -3.94
N ASP A 148 9.51 -13.97 -4.97
CA ASP A 148 9.17 -12.97 -6.00
C ASP A 148 8.66 -11.67 -5.34
N PRO A 149 8.99 -10.48 -5.89
CA PRO A 149 8.37 -9.24 -5.44
C PRO A 149 6.87 -9.21 -5.78
N LEU A 150 6.05 -8.55 -4.95
CA LEU A 150 4.60 -8.47 -5.19
C LEU A 150 4.27 -7.70 -6.48
N PHE A 151 5.11 -6.77 -6.90
CA PHE A 151 4.99 -6.01 -8.15
C PHE A 151 6.24 -6.15 -9.02
N THR A 152 6.06 -6.03 -10.33
CA THR A 152 7.14 -6.15 -11.34
C THR A 152 7.87 -4.81 -11.55
N ASP A 153 7.16 -3.70 -11.30
CA ASP A 153 7.63 -2.32 -11.38
C ASP A 153 7.49 -1.64 -10.01
N GLU A 154 8.19 -0.53 -9.79
CA GLU A 154 8.11 0.33 -8.60
C GLU A 154 6.75 1.06 -8.51
N GLN A 155 5.67 0.32 -8.25
CA GLN A 155 4.40 0.90 -7.84
C GLN A 155 4.44 1.25 -6.35
N THR A 156 5.00 2.42 -6.02
CA THR A 156 4.61 3.11 -4.78
C THR A 156 3.10 3.30 -4.80
N GLY A 157 2.38 2.66 -3.89
CA GLY A 157 0.96 2.88 -3.66
C GLY A 157 0.72 4.29 -3.15
N ALA A 158 0.62 5.25 -4.07
CA ALA A 158 0.40 6.65 -3.74
C ALA A 158 -0.93 6.79 -2.99
N SER A 159 -0.84 7.17 -1.71
CA SER A 159 -2.00 7.44 -0.87
C SER A 159 -2.83 8.56 -1.52
N ASP A 160 -4.03 8.19 -1.95
CA ASP A 160 -5.11 9.07 -2.43
C ASP A 160 -5.57 10.06 -1.34
N THR A 161 -5.35 9.66 -0.08
CA THR A 161 -5.51 10.43 1.15
C THR A 161 -4.30 11.32 1.51
N ALA A 162 -3.27 11.41 0.66
CA ALA A 162 -2.13 12.29 0.92
C ALA A 162 -2.55 13.77 0.92
N ILE A 163 -2.25 14.47 2.01
CA ILE A 163 -2.57 15.88 2.18
C ILE A 163 -1.50 16.74 1.51
N HIS A 164 -1.91 17.59 0.57
CA HIS A 164 -1.07 18.50 -0.18
C HIS A 164 -1.25 19.95 0.31
N PRO A 165 -0.25 20.84 0.13
CA PRO A 165 -0.34 22.23 0.58
C PRO A 165 -1.39 23.06 -0.20
N ASP A 166 -1.87 22.54 -1.33
CA ASP A 166 -2.92 23.14 -2.16
C ASP A 166 -4.33 22.56 -1.89
N ASP A 167 -4.46 21.57 -0.99
CA ASP A 167 -5.77 21.08 -0.52
C ASP A 167 -6.44 22.15 0.37
N SER A 168 -7.78 22.26 0.31
CA SER A 168 -8.53 23.06 1.28
C SER A 168 -8.58 22.38 2.65
N GLU A 169 -8.87 23.15 3.71
CA GLU A 169 -9.01 22.62 5.08
C GLU A 169 -10.08 21.50 5.15
N VAL A 170 -11.13 21.60 4.32
CA VAL A 170 -12.19 20.60 4.20
C VAL A 170 -11.69 19.32 3.52
N VAL A 171 -10.93 19.45 2.43
CA VAL A 171 -10.31 18.29 1.75
C VAL A 171 -9.31 17.58 2.65
N ALA A 172 -8.46 18.32 3.38
CA ALA A 172 -7.53 17.76 4.35
C ALA A 172 -8.25 16.98 5.46
N LEU A 173 -9.34 17.54 6.01
CA LEU A 173 -10.15 16.89 7.05
C LEU A 173 -10.90 15.66 6.53
N ILE A 174 -11.40 15.68 5.28
CA ILE A 174 -11.96 14.50 4.60
C ILE A 174 -10.89 13.40 4.51
N LYS A 175 -9.70 13.72 3.99
CA LYS A 175 -8.59 12.77 3.84
C LYS A 175 -8.15 12.16 5.17
N GLU A 176 -8.00 12.96 6.23
CA GLU A 176 -7.67 12.49 7.58
C GLU A 176 -8.76 11.54 8.12
N LEU A 177 -10.05 11.88 7.97
CA LEU A 177 -11.15 11.08 8.50
C LEU A 177 -11.35 9.76 7.72
N LEU A 178 -11.08 9.76 6.41
CA LEU A 178 -11.04 8.55 5.60
C LEU A 178 -9.95 7.60 6.10
N GLU A 179 -8.72 8.09 6.26
CA GLU A 179 -7.56 7.28 6.65
C GLU A 179 -7.65 6.80 8.11
N THR A 180 -8.06 7.66 9.05
CA THR A 180 -8.00 7.36 10.49
C THR A 180 -9.20 6.59 11.04
N ARG A 181 -10.32 6.52 10.32
CA ARG A 181 -11.55 5.84 10.79
C ARG A 181 -12.29 5.01 9.77
N ILE A 182 -12.30 5.38 8.49
CA ILE A 182 -13.09 4.65 7.49
C ILE A 182 -12.30 3.45 6.95
N ARG A 183 -11.12 3.69 6.38
CA ARG A 183 -10.29 2.63 5.79
C ARG A 183 -10.01 1.46 6.73
N PRO A 184 -9.71 1.64 8.05
CA PRO A 184 -9.51 0.52 8.96
C PRO A 184 -10.70 -0.47 8.98
N SER A 185 -11.93 0.01 9.17
CA SER A 185 -13.10 -0.87 9.21
C SER A 185 -13.52 -1.40 7.83
N VAL A 186 -13.21 -0.69 6.75
CA VAL A 186 -13.43 -1.20 5.37
C VAL A 186 -12.43 -2.31 5.02
N GLN A 187 -11.19 -2.21 5.53
CA GLN A 187 -10.15 -3.22 5.37
C GLN A 187 -10.37 -4.45 6.29
N GLU A 188 -10.98 -4.28 7.46
CA GLU A 188 -11.50 -5.39 8.28
C GLU A 188 -12.56 -6.21 7.51
N ASP A 189 -13.41 -5.56 6.71
CA ASP A 189 -14.36 -6.21 5.79
C ASP A 189 -13.72 -6.75 4.48
N GLY A 190 -12.41 -6.61 4.30
CA GLY A 190 -11.66 -7.11 3.15
C GLY A 190 -11.79 -6.27 1.86
N GLY A 191 -12.20 -5.01 1.97
CA GLY A 191 -12.18 -4.04 0.86
C GLY A 191 -11.28 -2.84 1.16
N ASP A 192 -11.44 -1.78 0.39
CA ASP A 192 -10.90 -0.45 0.69
C ASP A 192 -11.70 0.63 -0.06
N ILE A 193 -11.41 1.89 0.20
CA ILE A 193 -11.92 3.03 -0.55
C ILE A 193 -10.80 3.90 -1.08
N GLN A 194 -11.02 4.50 -2.25
CA GLN A 194 -10.10 5.40 -2.91
C GLN A 194 -10.78 6.75 -3.15
N TYR A 195 -10.23 7.81 -2.57
CA TYR A 195 -10.68 9.18 -2.75
C TYR A 195 -10.49 9.66 -4.19
N ARG A 196 -11.49 10.36 -4.73
CA ARG A 196 -11.45 10.96 -6.08
C ARG A 196 -11.49 12.47 -6.08
N GLY A 197 -12.15 13.07 -5.09
CA GLY A 197 -12.30 14.52 -5.02
C GLY A 197 -13.48 14.94 -4.15
N PHE A 198 -13.60 16.25 -3.97
CA PHE A 198 -14.69 16.92 -3.28
C PHE A 198 -15.09 18.15 -4.09
N ASP A 199 -16.38 18.27 -4.39
CA ASP A 199 -16.96 19.48 -4.97
C ASP A 199 -17.43 20.39 -3.82
N GLU A 200 -16.76 21.52 -3.63
CA GLU A 200 -17.08 22.49 -2.56
C GLU A 200 -18.37 23.29 -2.83
N ALA A 201 -18.83 23.35 -4.09
CA ALA A 201 -20.04 24.08 -4.47
C ALA A 201 -21.32 23.24 -4.24
N THR A 202 -21.22 21.91 -4.34
CA THR A 202 -22.33 20.99 -4.00
C THR A 202 -22.18 20.34 -2.63
N GLY A 203 -20.97 20.30 -2.07
CA GLY A 203 -20.60 19.51 -0.89
C GLY A 203 -20.53 18.01 -1.16
N THR A 204 -20.20 17.59 -2.39
CA THR A 204 -20.21 16.17 -2.80
C THR A 204 -18.82 15.54 -2.73
N VAL A 205 -18.65 14.51 -1.90
CA VAL A 205 -17.42 13.68 -1.84
C VAL A 205 -17.54 12.52 -2.82
N THR A 206 -16.55 12.33 -3.69
CA THR A 206 -16.52 11.21 -4.65
C THR A 206 -15.51 10.15 -4.20
N LEU A 207 -15.94 8.90 -4.10
CA LEU A 207 -15.12 7.75 -3.67
C LEU A 207 -15.29 6.56 -4.62
N LYS A 208 -14.20 5.87 -4.99
CA LYS A 208 -14.27 4.54 -5.59
C LYS A 208 -14.26 3.47 -4.48
N MET A 209 -15.17 2.49 -4.57
CA MET A 209 -15.16 1.30 -3.72
C MET A 209 -14.23 0.23 -4.32
N GLN A 210 -13.43 -0.46 -3.49
CA GLN A 210 -12.45 -1.46 -3.94
C GLN A 210 -12.54 -2.78 -3.16
N GLY A 211 -12.03 -3.86 -3.74
CA GLY A 211 -12.00 -5.19 -3.11
C GLY A 211 -13.40 -5.72 -2.83
N ALA A 212 -13.63 -6.28 -1.63
CA ALA A 212 -14.92 -6.85 -1.25
C ALA A 212 -16.11 -5.86 -1.34
N CYS A 213 -15.84 -4.56 -1.21
CA CYS A 213 -16.83 -3.49 -1.26
C CYS A 213 -17.28 -3.15 -2.69
N SER A 214 -16.50 -3.55 -3.70
CA SER A 214 -16.86 -3.39 -5.12
C SER A 214 -17.93 -4.41 -5.55
N GLY A 215 -18.70 -4.07 -6.59
CA GLY A 215 -19.60 -4.98 -7.31
C GLY A 215 -20.85 -5.50 -6.56
N CYS A 216 -20.92 -5.37 -5.23
CA CYS A 216 -22.04 -5.89 -4.43
C CYS A 216 -23.06 -4.79 -4.09
N PRO A 217 -24.28 -4.79 -4.66
CA PRO A 217 -25.23 -3.68 -4.50
C PRO A 217 -25.76 -3.50 -3.07
N SER A 218 -25.88 -4.58 -2.29
CA SER A 218 -26.26 -4.50 -0.88
C SER A 218 -25.16 -3.87 -0.03
N SER A 219 -23.91 -4.31 -0.21
CA SER A 219 -22.77 -3.82 0.57
C SER A 219 -22.42 -2.38 0.19
N ALA A 220 -22.43 -2.05 -1.11
CA ALA A 220 -22.17 -0.69 -1.58
C ALA A 220 -23.18 0.32 -1.01
N VAL A 221 -24.49 0.04 -1.02
CA VAL A 221 -25.51 0.94 -0.44
C VAL A 221 -25.33 1.10 1.07
N THR A 222 -25.11 0.01 1.81
CA THR A 222 -24.95 0.07 3.28
C THR A 222 -23.66 0.78 3.69
N LEU A 223 -22.53 0.43 3.08
CA LEU A 223 -21.23 1.05 3.38
C LEU A 223 -21.22 2.53 2.98
N LYS A 224 -21.69 2.88 1.78
CA LYS A 224 -21.80 4.27 1.34
C LYS A 224 -22.64 5.09 2.31
N GLY A 225 -23.78 4.55 2.77
CA GLY A 225 -24.61 5.20 3.79
C GLY A 225 -23.90 5.40 5.13
N GLY A 226 -23.10 4.42 5.58
CA GLY A 226 -22.26 4.56 6.78
C GLY A 226 -21.21 5.66 6.65
N ILE A 227 -20.48 5.67 5.53
CA ILE A 227 -19.47 6.68 5.20
C ILE A 227 -20.11 8.08 5.12
N GLU A 228 -21.20 8.22 4.38
CA GLU A 228 -21.92 9.48 4.17
C GLU A 228 -22.38 10.09 5.51
N ASN A 229 -23.02 9.28 6.36
CA ASN A 229 -23.43 9.71 7.71
C ASN A 229 -22.24 10.15 8.58
N MET A 230 -21.10 9.44 8.53
CA MET A 230 -19.95 9.80 9.36
C MET A 230 -19.22 11.05 8.85
N LEU A 231 -19.06 11.21 7.54
CA LEU A 231 -18.49 12.43 6.96
C LEU A 231 -19.38 13.65 7.27
N MET A 232 -20.69 13.56 7.08
CA MET A 232 -21.65 14.62 7.45
C MET A 232 -21.62 14.99 8.94
N HIS A 233 -21.34 14.02 9.82
CA HIS A 233 -21.32 14.26 11.27
C HIS A 233 -20.10 15.06 11.73
N TYR A 234 -18.93 14.81 11.14
CA TYR A 234 -17.69 15.49 11.50
C TYR A 234 -17.35 16.70 10.62
N ILE A 235 -17.91 16.77 9.40
CA ILE A 235 -17.59 17.77 8.38
C ILE A 235 -18.90 18.37 7.85
N PRO A 236 -19.42 19.45 8.47
CA PRO A 236 -20.72 20.04 8.14
C PRO A 236 -20.87 20.48 6.68
N GLU A 237 -19.76 20.69 5.97
CA GLU A 237 -19.68 21.07 4.56
C GLU A 237 -20.11 19.93 3.63
N VAL A 238 -19.89 18.67 4.03
CA VAL A 238 -20.27 17.48 3.24
C VAL A 238 -21.79 17.32 3.24
N LYS A 239 -22.38 17.27 2.04
CA LYS A 239 -23.83 17.13 1.78
C LYS A 239 -24.20 15.80 1.14
N GLN A 240 -23.26 15.11 0.50
CA GLN A 240 -23.46 13.77 -0.05
C GLN A 240 -22.14 13.07 -0.31
N VAL A 241 -22.15 11.73 -0.34
CA VAL A 241 -21.12 10.92 -0.98
C VAL A 241 -21.66 10.46 -2.34
N VAL A 242 -20.79 10.21 -3.31
CA VAL A 242 -21.13 9.49 -4.55
C VAL A 242 -20.06 8.43 -4.83
N GLU A 243 -20.49 7.34 -5.48
CA GLU A 243 -19.61 6.26 -5.89
C GLU A 243 -19.06 6.55 -7.30
N ASP A 244 -17.73 6.57 -7.42
CA ASP A 244 -17.00 6.62 -8.70
C ASP A 244 -17.22 5.31 -9.45
N LYS A 245 -18.26 5.27 -10.28
CA LYS A 245 -18.51 4.19 -11.22
C LYS A 245 -17.82 4.54 -12.53
N PRO A 246 -16.95 3.67 -13.08
CA PRO A 246 -16.37 3.91 -14.40
C PRO A 246 -17.51 4.06 -15.42
N ASP A 247 -17.45 5.13 -16.20
CA ASP A 247 -18.55 5.52 -17.08
C ASP A 247 -18.92 4.42 -18.09
N GLU A 248 -20.20 4.41 -18.51
CA GLU A 248 -20.74 3.41 -19.43
C GLU A 248 -20.01 3.32 -20.79
N TYR A 249 -19.16 4.30 -21.11
CA TYR A 249 -18.33 4.36 -22.31
C TYR A 249 -17.31 3.22 -22.43
N GLU A 250 -16.77 2.66 -21.34
CA GLU A 250 -15.88 1.50 -21.44
C GLU A 250 -16.65 0.22 -21.84
N ASN A 251 -17.92 0.09 -21.43
CA ASN A 251 -18.79 -1.01 -21.86
C ASN A 251 -19.16 -0.96 -23.34
N VAL A 252 -19.04 0.20 -24.01
CA VAL A 252 -19.28 0.32 -25.45
C VAL A 252 -18.30 -0.55 -26.25
N GLY A 253 -17.03 -0.66 -25.82
CA GLY A 253 -16.04 -1.53 -26.47
C GLY A 253 -16.48 -3.00 -26.45
N THR A 254 -16.96 -3.49 -25.31
CA THR A 254 -17.49 -4.85 -25.14
C THR A 254 -18.77 -5.08 -25.94
N ALA A 255 -19.69 -4.11 -25.96
CA ALA A 255 -20.96 -4.22 -26.68
C ALA A 255 -20.77 -4.18 -28.21
N GLU A 256 -19.85 -3.36 -28.72
CA GLU A 256 -19.48 -3.34 -30.15
C GLU A 256 -18.77 -4.63 -30.56
N PHE A 257 -17.89 -5.18 -29.72
CA PHE A 257 -17.23 -6.46 -29.97
C PHE A 257 -18.24 -7.63 -30.06
N GLN A 258 -19.18 -7.71 -29.11
CA GLN A 258 -20.24 -8.73 -29.12
C GLN A 258 -21.17 -8.60 -30.34
N ARG A 259 -21.47 -7.38 -30.80
CA ARG A 259 -22.20 -7.15 -32.06
C ARG A 259 -21.40 -7.65 -33.27
N MET A 260 -20.08 -7.48 -33.27
CA MET A 260 -19.21 -7.93 -34.36
C MET A 260 -19.09 -9.46 -34.41
N GLU A 261 -18.97 -10.15 -33.27
CA GLU A 261 -19.00 -11.62 -33.23
C GLU A 261 -20.36 -12.21 -33.67
N ALA A 262 -21.47 -11.57 -33.30
CA ALA A 262 -22.80 -11.96 -33.74
C ALA A 262 -22.99 -11.81 -35.27
N GLN A 263 -22.31 -10.85 -35.90
CA GLN A 263 -22.31 -10.67 -37.35
C GLN A 263 -21.36 -11.61 -38.10
N LEU A 264 -20.34 -12.16 -37.42
CA LEU A 264 -19.40 -13.14 -37.98
C LEU A 264 -19.85 -14.60 -37.80
N SER A 265 -20.97 -14.83 -37.12
CA SER A 265 -21.58 -16.15 -36.86
C SER A 265 -22.86 -16.41 -37.67
N THR A 266 -23.13 -15.59 -38.70
CA THR A 266 -24.27 -15.69 -39.64
C THR A 266 -23.79 -15.86 -41.09
#